data_AF-A0A971BGV7-F1
#
_entry.id   AF-A0A971BGV7-F1
#
_cell.length_a   1.000
_cell.length_b   1.000
_cell.length_c   1.000
_cell.angle_alpha   90.00
_cell.angle_beta   90.00
_cell.angle_gamma   90.00
#
_symmetry.space_group_name_H-M   'P 1'
#
loop_
_entity.id
_entity.type
_entity.pdbx_description
1 polymer ?
#
loop_
_entity_poly.entity_id
_entity_poly.type
_entity_poly.pdbx_seq_one_letter_code
_entity_poly.pdbx_strand_id
1 'polypeptide(L)'
;AVFIAVFFTNDINVIGYLFIAGGAGWAFININSYPFVVGMTSPENIGTYTGLYYLFSSLAYIASPPLAGLLMDRLGYGILFRYSIVGFILALICILFVRTPKEAGVKADKTV
;
A
#
# COMPACT_ATOMS: atom_id res chain seq x y z
N ALA A 1 -6.95 3.81 -10.80
CA ALA A 1 -8.15 3.61 -11.66
C ALA A 1 -9.44 3.72 -10.85
N VAL A 2 -9.68 2.83 -9.87
CA VAL A 2 -10.93 2.78 -9.07
C VAL A 2 -11.33 4.13 -8.47
N PHE A 3 -10.44 4.79 -7.72
CA PHE A 3 -10.75 6.08 -7.08
C PHE A 3 -10.96 7.25 -8.05
N ILE A 4 -10.44 7.15 -9.29
CA ILE A 4 -10.68 8.15 -10.34
C ILE A 4 -12.06 7.93 -10.94
N ALA A 5 -12.46 6.67 -11.17
CA ALA A 5 -13.75 6.32 -11.74
C ALA A 5 -14.92 6.74 -10.84
N VAL A 6 -14.75 6.73 -9.51
CA VAL A 6 -15.76 7.19 -8.55
C VAL A 6 -16.10 8.68 -8.72
N PHE A 7 -15.20 9.53 -9.25
CA PHE A 7 -15.51 10.94 -9.50
C PHE A 7 -16.45 11.18 -10.67
N PHE A 8 -16.52 10.26 -11.63
CA PHE A 8 -17.31 10.43 -12.86
C PHE A 8 -18.68 9.75 -12.79
N THR A 9 -18.97 9.02 -11.71
CA THR A 9 -20.23 8.31 -11.53
C THR A 9 -20.92 8.70 -10.23
N ASN A 10 -22.24 8.91 -10.28
CA ASN A 10 -23.09 9.10 -9.11
C ASN A 10 -23.99 7.87 -8.87
N ASP A 11 -23.84 6.82 -9.67
CA ASP A 11 -24.64 5.60 -9.53
C ASP A 11 -24.06 4.69 -8.43
N ILE A 12 -24.87 4.46 -7.41
CA ILE A 12 -24.48 3.68 -6.22
C ILE A 12 -24.08 2.24 -6.58
N ASN A 13 -24.68 1.65 -7.61
CA ASN A 13 -24.35 0.28 -8.03
C ASN A 13 -22.96 0.23 -8.65
N VAL A 14 -22.65 1.21 -9.50
CA VAL A 14 -21.32 1.34 -10.14
C VAL A 14 -20.24 1.59 -9.09
N ILE A 15 -20.53 2.45 -8.10
CA ILE A 15 -19.63 2.67 -6.95
C ILE A 15 -19.42 1.36 -6.20
N GLY A 16 -20.47 0.59 -5.92
CA GLY A 16 -20.36 -0.72 -5.26
C GLY A 16 -19.40 -1.67 -5.98
N TYR A 17 -19.56 -1.86 -7.29
CA TYR A 17 -18.66 -2.73 -8.07
C TYR A 17 -17.22 -2.21 -8.08
N LEU A 18 -17.03 -0.89 -8.18
CA LEU A 18 -15.71 -0.27 -8.10
C LEU A 18 -15.03 -0.51 -6.76
N PHE A 19 -15.77 -0.43 -5.65
CA PHE A 19 -15.24 -0.70 -4.31
C PHE A 19 -14.91 -2.18 -4.09
N ILE A 20 -15.68 -3.11 -4.66
CA ILE A 20 -15.33 -4.54 -4.65
C ILE A 20 -13.98 -4.76 -5.36
N ALA A 21 -13.82 -4.19 -6.56
CA ALA A 21 -12.55 -4.28 -7.29
C ALA A 21 -11.39 -3.61 -6.54
N GLY A 22 -11.65 -2.45 -5.92
CA GLY A 22 -10.68 -1.75 -5.08
C GLY A 22 -10.26 -2.55 -3.85
N GLY A 23 -11.21 -3.21 -3.18
CA GLY A 23 -10.98 -4.08 -2.03
C GLY A 23 -10.15 -5.31 -2.39
N ALA A 24 -10.41 -5.94 -3.54
CA ALA A 24 -9.60 -7.02 -4.06
C ALA A 24 -8.14 -6.58 -4.30
N GLY A 25 -7.95 -5.39 -4.89
CA GLY A 25 -6.62 -4.80 -5.07
C GLY A 25 -5.90 -4.56 -3.75
N TRP A 26 -6.60 -4.03 -2.74
CA TRP A 26 -6.03 -3.81 -1.41
C TRP A 26 -5.61 -5.12 -0.74
N ALA A 27 -6.42 -6.19 -0.85
CA ALA A 27 -6.08 -7.50 -0.31
C ALA A 27 -4.80 -8.07 -0.93
N PHE A 28 -4.63 -7.95 -2.25
CA PHE A 28 -3.40 -8.41 -2.92
C PHE A 28 -2.15 -7.69 -2.43
N ILE A 29 -2.23 -6.38 -2.20
CA ILE A 29 -1.12 -5.61 -1.65
C ILE A 29 -0.81 -6.09 -0.23
N ASN A 30 -1.83 -6.22 0.61
CA ASN A 30 -1.66 -6.53 2.03
C ASN A 30 -1.00 -7.91 2.25
N ILE A 31 -1.43 -8.92 1.49
CA ILE A 31 -0.91 -10.29 1.61
C ILE A 31 0.54 -10.41 1.12
N ASN A 32 0.92 -9.68 0.06
CA ASN A 32 2.26 -9.81 -0.54
C ASN A 32 3.31 -8.84 0.06
N SER A 33 2.88 -7.78 0.75
CA SER A 33 3.79 -6.76 1.29
C SER A 33 4.77 -7.32 2.32
N TYR A 34 4.29 -8.17 3.24
CA TYR A 34 5.16 -8.75 4.27
C TYR A 34 6.20 -9.72 3.70
N PRO A 35 5.83 -10.75 2.92
CA PRO A 35 6.79 -11.65 2.26
C PRO A 35 7.80 -10.93 1.38
N PHE A 36 7.41 -9.82 0.74
CA PHE A 36 8.32 -8.97 0.00
C PHE A 36 9.39 -8.43 0.96
N VAL A 37 9.04 -7.63 1.96
CA VAL A 37 10.02 -6.99 2.85
C VAL A 37 10.98 -7.98 3.53
N VAL A 38 10.48 -9.11 4.02
CA VAL A 38 11.34 -10.12 4.67
C VAL A 38 12.18 -10.93 3.67
N GLY A 39 11.77 -10.98 2.41
CA GLY A 39 12.55 -11.61 1.33
C GLY A 39 13.76 -10.80 0.88
N MET A 40 13.88 -9.53 1.30
CA MET A 40 15.04 -8.68 1.02
C MET A 40 16.18 -8.80 2.04
N THR A 41 16.02 -9.59 3.10
CA THR A 41 16.98 -9.68 4.20
C THR A 41 17.49 -11.11 4.44
N SER A 42 18.65 -11.23 5.07
CA SER A 42 19.18 -12.51 5.56
C SER A 42 18.33 -13.05 6.73
N PRO A 43 18.31 -14.38 6.97
CA PRO A 43 17.54 -15.01 8.05
C PRO A 43 17.78 -14.41 9.44
N GLU A 44 19.03 -14.02 9.73
CA GLU A 44 19.44 -13.40 11.01
C GLU A 44 18.75 -12.05 11.29
N ASN A 45 18.33 -11.34 10.24
CA ASN A 45 17.81 -9.98 10.33
C ASN A 45 16.28 -9.89 10.14
N ILE A 46 15.58 -11.02 10.00
CA ILE A 46 14.12 -11.06 9.77
C ILE A 46 13.37 -10.27 10.85
N GLY A 47 13.74 -10.42 12.13
CA GLY A 47 13.09 -9.73 13.24
C GLY A 47 13.14 -8.20 13.13
N THR A 48 14.29 -7.66 12.72
CA THR A 48 14.48 -6.21 12.52
C THR A 48 13.63 -5.68 11.37
N TYR A 49 13.60 -6.39 10.24
CA TYR A 49 12.81 -5.98 9.07
C TYR A 49 11.31 -6.08 9.32
N THR A 50 10.86 -7.11 10.04
CA THR A 50 9.48 -7.23 10.52
C THR A 50 9.12 -6.07 11.46
N GLY A 51 10.01 -5.73 12.40
CA GLY A 51 9.83 -4.59 13.30
C GLY A 51 9.69 -3.27 12.54
N LEU A 52 10.58 -3.01 11.57
CA LEU A 52 10.51 -1.83 10.71
C LEU A 52 9.22 -1.79 9.88
N TYR A 53 8.82 -2.92 9.28
CA TYR A 53 7.56 -3.02 8.53
C TYR A 53 6.36 -2.60 9.38
N TYR A 54 6.21 -3.17 10.58
CA TYR A 54 5.09 -2.85 11.46
C TYR A 54 5.19 -1.46 12.08
N LEU A 55 6.40 -0.95 12.36
CA LEU A 55 6.61 0.41 12.85
C LEU A 55 6.09 1.44 11.85
N PHE A 56 6.56 1.39 10.60
CA PHE A 56 6.12 2.34 9.57
C PHE A 56 4.64 2.16 9.22
N SER A 57 4.14 0.92 9.19
CA SER A 57 2.71 0.66 8.97
C SER A 57 1.85 1.28 10.06
N SER A 58 2.23 1.11 11.32
CA SER A 58 1.49 1.66 12.46
C SER A 58 1.54 3.19 12.47
N LEU A 59 2.70 3.77 12.18
CA LEU A 59 2.85 5.22 12.03
C LEU A 59 1.93 5.77 10.94
N ALA A 60 1.83 5.09 9.79
CA ALA A 60 0.92 5.49 8.73
C ALA A 60 -0.55 5.45 9.18
N TYR A 61 -0.98 4.41 9.90
CA TYR A 61 -2.35 4.33 10.44
C TYR A 61 -2.65 5.41 11.48
N ILE A 62 -1.67 5.81 12.28
CA ILE A 62 -1.83 6.88 13.28
C ILE A 62 -1.84 8.27 12.61
N ALA A 63 -0.96 8.51 11.64
CA ALA A 63 -0.80 9.80 11.00
C ALA A 63 -1.88 10.12 9.94
N SER A 64 -2.45 9.09 9.30
CA SER A 64 -3.38 9.28 8.19
C SER A 64 -4.71 9.94 8.60
N PRO A 65 -5.41 9.55 9.69
CA PRO A 65 -6.70 10.17 10.04
C PRO A 65 -6.62 11.66 10.38
N PRO A 66 -5.64 12.15 11.17
CA PRO A 66 -5.49 13.59 11.40
C PRO A 66 -5.21 14.37 10.11
N LEU A 67 -4.35 13.84 9.23
CA LEU A 67 -4.02 14.49 7.95
C LEU A 67 -5.23 14.53 7.01
N ALA A 68 -5.94 13.41 6.88
CA ALA A 68 -7.16 13.33 6.08
C ALA A 68 -8.26 14.25 6.64
N GLY A 69 -8.45 14.29 7.96
CA GLY A 69 -9.41 15.17 8.63
C GLY A 69 -9.12 16.65 8.36
N LEU A 70 -7.86 17.08 8.53
CA LEU A 70 -7.46 18.45 8.23
C LEU A 70 -7.75 18.84 6.77
N LEU A 71 -7.48 17.93 5.83
CA LEU A 71 -7.77 18.16 4.42
C LEU A 71 -9.27 18.24 4.14
N MET A 72 -10.08 17.41 4.81
CA MET A 72 -11.54 17.43 4.70
C MET A 72 -12.14 18.73 5.24
N ASP A 73 -11.63 19.24 6.36
CA ASP A 73 -12.10 20.49 6.95
C ASP A 73 -11.86 21.71 6.03
N ARG A 74 -10.78 21.68 5.25
CA ARG A 74 -10.40 22.79 4.35
C ARG A 74 -10.98 22.68 2.94
N LEU A 75 -11.12 21.48 2.41
CA LEU A 75 -11.39 21.22 0.99
C LEU A 75 -12.67 20.39 0.75
N GLY A 76 -13.36 19.98 1.81
CA GLY A 76 -14.58 19.17 1.78
C GLY A 76 -14.34 17.66 1.61
N TYR A 77 -15.41 16.88 1.76
CA TYR A 77 -15.36 15.41 1.78
C TYR A 77 -14.80 14.75 0.50
N GLY A 78 -14.97 15.40 -0.66
CA GLY A 78 -14.46 14.90 -1.93
C GLY A 78 -12.93 14.80 -2.02
N ILE A 79 -12.19 15.40 -1.07
CA ILE A 79 -10.74 15.33 -1.01
C ILE A 79 -10.23 13.93 -0.65
N LEU A 80 -11.03 13.11 0.03
CA LEU A 80 -10.63 11.75 0.46
C LEU A 80 -10.18 10.88 -0.71
N PHE A 81 -10.93 10.92 -1.81
CA PHE A 81 -10.60 10.15 -3.00
C PHE A 81 -9.33 10.68 -3.69
N ARG A 82 -9.09 12.00 -3.67
CA ARG A 82 -7.85 12.59 -4.22
C ARG A 82 -6.64 12.26 -3.34
N TYR A 83 -6.82 12.33 -2.03
CA TYR A 83 -5.80 11.92 -1.04
C TYR A 83 -5.35 10.47 -1.28
N SER A 84 -6.31 9.56 -1.47
CA SER A 84 -6.00 8.16 -1.81
C SER A 84 -5.25 8.03 -3.14
N ILE A 85 -5.67 8.74 -4.20
CA ILE A 85 -4.97 8.70 -5.51
C ILE A 85 -3.50 9.14 -5.37
N VAL A 86 -3.26 10.25 -4.68
CA VAL A 86 -1.89 10.76 -4.43
C VAL A 86 -1.08 9.73 -3.65
N GLY A 87 -1.67 9.12 -2.61
CA GLY A 87 -1.03 8.05 -1.84
C GLY A 87 -0.63 6.84 -2.70
N PHE A 88 -1.52 6.36 -3.57
CA PHE A 88 -1.21 5.24 -4.48
C PHE A 88 -0.13 5.60 -5.52
N ILE A 89 -0.11 6.83 -6.04
CA ILE A 89 0.93 7.30 -6.95
C ILE A 89 2.29 7.34 -6.23
N LEU A 90 2.33 7.89 -5.02
CA LEU A 90 3.56 7.92 -4.22
C LEU A 90 4.05 6.51 -3.90
N ALA A 91 3.15 5.59 -3.51
CA ALA A 91 3.49 4.20 -3.26
C ALA A 91 4.06 3.52 -4.51
N LEU A 92 3.47 3.76 -5.70
CA LEU A 92 3.97 3.24 -6.96
C LEU A 92 5.37 3.76 -7.26
N ILE A 93 5.60 5.07 -7.11
CA ILE A 93 6.92 5.69 -7.28
C ILE A 93 7.95 5.05 -6.34
N CYS A 94 7.61 4.89 -5.04
CA CYS A 94 8.50 4.26 -4.07
C CYS A 94 8.87 2.83 -4.47
N ILE A 95 7.89 2.02 -4.90
CA ILE A 95 8.13 0.63 -5.32
C ILE A 95 9.01 0.57 -6.58
N LEU A 96 8.84 1.50 -7.53
CA LEU A 96 9.67 1.57 -8.74
C LEU A 96 11.15 1.82 -8.44
N PHE A 97 11.47 2.51 -7.33
CA PHE A 97 12.85 2.70 -6.88
C PHE A 97 13.44 1.50 -6.14
N VAL A 98 12.61 0.54 -5.71
CA VAL A 98 13.10 -0.66 -5.01
C VAL A 98 13.73 -1.62 -6.01
N ARG A 99 15.03 -1.86 -5.85
CA ARG A 99 15.75 -2.91 -6.58
C ARG A 99 15.47 -4.25 -5.91
N THR A 100 14.68 -5.08 -6.56
CA THR A 100 14.43 -6.45 -6.08
C THR A 100 15.72 -7.26 -6.26
N PRO A 101 16.18 -8.05 -5.26
CA PRO A 101 17.38 -8.88 -5.41
C PRO A 101 17.27 -10.03 -6.42
N LYS A 102 16.24 -10.07 -7.27
CA LYS A 102 15.94 -11.17 -8.20
C LYS A 102 16.79 -11.15 -9.48
N GLU A 103 18.08 -10.83 -9.33
CA GLU A 103 19.16 -11.15 -10.27
C GLU A 103 20.41 -11.73 -9.57
N ALA A 104 20.45 -11.79 -8.24
CA ALA A 104 21.49 -12.51 -7.52
C ALA A 104 21.02 -13.93 -7.20
N GLY A 105 21.14 -14.81 -8.20
CA GLY A 105 21.22 -16.28 -8.08
C GLY A 105 20.32 -16.94 -7.03
N VAL A 106 19.32 -17.68 -7.51
CA VAL A 106 18.79 -18.85 -6.81
C VAL A 106 19.96 -19.82 -6.59
N LYS A 107 20.73 -19.62 -5.54
CA LYS A 107 21.36 -20.70 -4.79
C LYS A 107 20.43 -20.95 -3.63
N ALA A 108 19.50 -21.86 -3.89
CA ALA A 108 18.93 -22.66 -2.83
C ALA A 108 20.12 -23.34 -2.13
N ASP A 109 20.58 -22.74 -1.03
CA ASP A 109 21.51 -23.41 -0.14
C ASP A 109 20.70 -24.48 0.60
N LYS A 110 20.94 -25.71 0.16
CA LYS A 110 20.53 -26.93 0.83
C LYS A 110 21.41 -27.05 2.07
N THR A 111 20.79 -27.09 3.26
CA THR A 111 21.25 -27.54 4.59
C THR A 111 20.74 -26.50 5.60
N VAL A 112 19.86 -26.79 6.55
CA VAL A 112 19.69 -27.94 7.44
C VAL A 112 18.21 -28.10 7.78
#